data_AF-A0AAJ2PNU5-F1
#
_entry.id   AF-A0AAJ2PNU5-F1
#
_cell.length_a   1.000
_cell.length_b   1.000
_cell.length_c   1.000
_cell.angle_alpha   90.00
_cell.angle_beta   90.00
_cell.angle_gamma   90.00
#
_symmetry.space_group_name_H-M   'P 1'
#
loop_
_entity.id
_entity.type
_entity.pdbx_description
1 polymer ?
#
loop_
_entity_poly.entity_id
_entity_poly.type
_entity_poly.pdbx_seq_one_letter_code
_entity_poly.pdbx_strand_id
1 'polypeptide(L)'
;MPIDTQAERERLESTLLVDRVLITRPTGVPQLDPSTGLLGPVPAESVYEGPGAVLSGHGQVTAQHVLGREWLDDTVSWYRLLTPISAPVPVRYDRVEVVAAAGEHAATANRVWQVLDPSEASTVEIVRVTRLDEITPP
;
A
#
# COMPACT_ATOMS: atom_id res chain seq x y z
N MET A 1 3.06 -4.95 33.08
CA MET A 1 3.18 -3.50 32.81
C MET A 1 2.24 -3.14 31.68
N PRO A 2 1.51 -2.02 31.74
CA PRO A 2 0.81 -1.50 30.57
C PRO A 2 1.83 -1.07 29.48
N ILE A 3 1.46 -1.23 28.22
CA ILE A 3 2.27 -0.83 27.07
C ILE A 3 2.19 0.70 26.92
N ASP A 4 3.34 1.36 26.77
CA ASP A 4 3.40 2.78 26.38
C ASP A 4 3.18 2.91 24.87
N THR A 5 1.94 3.17 24.48
CA THR A 5 1.58 3.24 23.06
C THR A 5 2.22 4.40 22.32
N GLN A 6 2.69 5.45 23.00
CA GLN A 6 3.34 6.59 22.35
C GLN A 6 4.77 6.22 21.95
N ALA A 7 5.53 5.66 22.90
CA ALA A 7 6.89 5.20 22.66
C ALA A 7 6.94 4.13 21.55
N GLU A 8 5.95 3.24 21.50
CA GLU A 8 5.87 2.21 20.45
C GLU A 8 5.52 2.78 19.07
N ARG A 9 4.71 3.85 18.99
CA ARG A 9 4.46 4.56 17.71
C ARG A 9 5.73 5.19 17.17
N GLU A 10 6.43 5.96 18.01
CA GLU A 10 7.66 6.65 17.62
C GLU A 10 8.74 5.65 17.17
N ARG A 11 8.85 4.52 17.88
CA ARG A 11 9.74 3.43 17.49
C ARG A 11 9.32 2.82 16.15
N LEU A 12 8.04 2.52 15.95
CA LEU A 12 7.55 1.94 14.70
C LEU A 12 7.80 2.86 13.50
N GLU A 13 7.47 4.15 13.64
CA GLU A 13 7.67 5.14 12.59
C GLU A 13 9.15 5.34 12.24
N SER A 14 10.04 5.32 13.23
CA SER A 14 11.48 5.54 13.01
C SER A 14 12.28 4.29 12.61
N THR A 15 11.80 3.08 12.93
CA THR A 15 12.57 1.84 12.74
C THR A 15 11.95 0.85 11.76
N LEU A 16 10.63 0.90 11.52
CA LEU A 16 9.92 -0.08 10.70
C LEU A 16 9.29 0.53 9.44
N LEU A 17 8.85 1.79 9.47
CA LEU A 17 8.38 2.52 8.28
C LEU A 17 9.55 3.14 7.53
N VAL A 18 10.47 2.29 7.10
CA VAL A 18 11.75 2.72 6.55
C VAL A 18 11.63 3.27 5.12
N ASP A 19 10.58 2.90 4.39
CA ASP A 19 10.35 3.37 3.02
C ASP A 19 9.55 4.67 2.98
N ARG A 20 9.66 5.38 1.86
CA ARG A 20 8.79 6.51 1.52
C ARG A 20 7.78 6.05 0.49
N VAL A 21 6.51 6.21 0.81
CA VAL A 21 5.38 5.87 -0.06
C VAL A 21 4.71 7.13 -0.59
N LEU A 22 4.23 7.08 -1.82
CA LEU A 22 3.35 8.06 -2.42
C LEU A 22 1.96 7.45 -2.56
N ILE A 23 0.95 8.19 -2.10
CA ILE A 23 -0.46 7.86 -2.30
C ILE A 23 -1.05 8.91 -3.23
N THR A 24 -1.59 8.47 -4.37
CA THR A 24 -2.28 9.34 -5.32
C THR A 24 -3.75 8.97 -5.45
N ARG A 25 -4.60 9.96 -5.66
CA ARG A 25 -6.04 9.78 -5.86
C ARG A 25 -6.41 10.12 -7.30
N PRO A 26 -7.00 9.18 -8.06
CA PRO A 26 -7.59 9.49 -9.36
C PRO A 26 -8.70 10.55 -9.22
N THR A 27 -8.63 11.63 -10.01
CA THR A 27 -9.56 12.78 -9.94
C THR A 27 -10.44 12.95 -11.18
N GLY A 28 -10.26 12.11 -12.20
CA GLY A 28 -11.03 12.24 -13.45
C GLY A 28 -10.84 11.07 -14.41
N VAL A 29 -11.08 11.34 -15.69
CA VAL A 29 -10.95 10.36 -16.76
C VAL A 29 -9.70 10.63 -17.62
N PRO A 30 -9.05 9.57 -18.14
CA PRO A 30 -8.04 9.69 -19.18
C PRO A 30 -8.50 10.60 -20.33
N GLN A 31 -7.65 11.52 -20.74
CA GLN A 31 -7.93 12.37 -21.90
C GLN A 31 -7.47 11.66 -23.17
N LEU A 32 -8.32 11.61 -24.20
CA LEU A 32 -7.95 11.09 -25.52
C LEU A 32 -7.05 12.11 -26.22
N ASP A 33 -5.85 11.69 -26.62
CA ASP A 33 -5.00 12.48 -27.48
C ASP A 33 -5.51 12.37 -28.93
N PRO A 34 -5.99 13.47 -29.55
CA PRO A 34 -6.57 13.43 -30.89
C PRO A 34 -5.52 13.18 -31.99
N SER A 35 -4.22 13.36 -31.69
CA SER A 35 -3.13 13.15 -32.65
C SER A 35 -2.66 11.70 -32.70
N THR A 36 -2.76 10.97 -31.59
CA THR A 36 -2.32 9.56 -31.48
C THR A 36 -3.48 8.58 -31.38
N GLY A 37 -4.68 9.04 -31.01
CA GLY A 37 -5.83 8.18 -30.73
C GLY A 37 -5.70 7.36 -29.44
N LEU A 38 -4.68 7.65 -28.62
CA LEU A 38 -4.43 6.95 -27.36
C LEU A 38 -5.00 7.73 -26.17
N LEU A 39 -5.45 6.99 -25.15
CA LEU A 39 -5.80 7.58 -23.86
C LEU A 39 -4.53 7.94 -23.10
N GLY A 40 -4.46 9.17 -22.59
CA GLY A 40 -3.42 9.63 -21.67
C GLY A 40 -3.59 9.03 -20.26
N PRO A 41 -2.71 9.40 -19.31
CA PRO A 41 -2.83 8.94 -17.94
C PRO A 41 -4.12 9.45 -17.28
N VAL A 42 -4.64 8.68 -16.33
CA VAL A 42 -5.71 9.12 -15.45
C VAL A 42 -5.18 10.31 -14.62
N PRO A 43 -5.84 11.48 -14.63
CA PRO A 43 -5.45 12.58 -13.75
C PRO A 43 -5.51 12.15 -12.29
N ALA A 44 -4.50 12.52 -11.51
CA ALA A 44 -4.43 12.18 -10.10
C ALA A 44 -3.83 13.31 -9.26
N GLU A 45 -4.22 13.38 -7.99
CA GLU A 45 -3.66 14.29 -6.99
C GLU A 45 -2.84 13.52 -5.94
N SER A 46 -1.82 14.15 -5.36
CA SER A 46 -1.07 13.56 -4.23
C SER A 46 -1.88 13.71 -2.94
N VAL A 47 -2.17 12.60 -2.29
CA VAL A 47 -2.88 12.53 -1.01
C VAL A 47 -1.89 12.50 0.16
N TYR A 48 -0.80 11.77 -0.01
CA TYR A 48 0.23 11.61 1.02
C TYR A 48 1.56 11.22 0.40
N GLU A 49 2.64 11.82 0.89
CA GLU A 49 4.00 11.39 0.58
C GLU A 49 4.85 11.42 1.86
N GLY A 50 5.29 10.26 2.32
CA GLY A 50 5.97 10.16 3.60
C GLY A 50 6.31 8.74 4.00
N PRO A 51 6.70 8.51 5.27
CA PRO A 51 7.02 7.19 5.78
C PRO A 51 5.87 6.20 5.56
N GLY A 52 6.22 4.99 5.16
CA GLY A 52 5.28 3.89 5.02
C GLY A 52 5.99 2.58 4.75
N ALA A 53 5.23 1.49 4.72
CA ALA A 53 5.75 0.19 4.33
C ALA A 53 4.66 -0.61 3.58
N VAL A 54 5.04 -1.28 2.50
CA VAL A 54 4.17 -2.25 1.83
C VAL A 54 4.60 -3.64 2.27
N LEU A 55 3.69 -4.32 2.97
CA LEU A 55 3.89 -5.70 3.41
C LEU A 55 3.21 -6.64 2.42
N SER A 56 3.98 -7.56 1.88
CA SER A 56 3.41 -8.71 1.17
C SER A 56 2.89 -9.75 2.17
N GLY A 57 1.77 -10.39 1.85
CA GLY A 57 1.22 -11.52 2.60
C GLY A 57 2.01 -12.82 2.41
N HIS A 58 3.24 -12.79 1.90
CA HIS A 58 4.06 -13.98 1.61
C HIS A 58 4.58 -14.68 2.88
N GLY A 59 3.66 -15.21 3.68
CA GLY A 59 3.85 -16.39 4.54
C GLY A 59 3.05 -17.61 4.04
N GLN A 60 2.09 -17.41 3.12
CA GLN A 60 1.17 -18.46 2.65
C GLN A 60 1.67 -19.27 1.44
N VAL A 61 2.53 -18.72 0.58
CA VAL A 61 3.08 -19.44 -0.60
C VAL A 61 3.95 -20.62 -0.16
N THR A 62 4.69 -20.48 0.94
CA THR A 62 5.45 -21.57 1.54
C THR A 62 4.53 -22.70 2.03
N ALA A 63 3.37 -22.37 2.59
CA ALA A 63 2.39 -23.36 3.03
C ALA A 63 1.73 -24.10 1.86
N GLN A 64 1.42 -23.41 0.76
CA GLN A 64 0.85 -24.04 -0.45
C GLN A 64 1.82 -25.03 -1.12
N HIS A 65 3.09 -24.66 -1.25
CA HIS A 65 4.13 -25.57 -1.79
C HIS A 65 4.36 -26.81 -0.92
N VAL A 66 4.24 -26.67 0.41
CA VAL A 66 4.42 -27.77 1.36
C VAL A 66 3.20 -28.70 1.43
N LEU A 67 1.99 -28.16 1.26
CA LEU A 67 0.74 -28.90 1.49
C LEU A 67 0.06 -29.43 0.22
N GLY A 68 0.54 -29.05 -0.98
CA GLY A 68 0.09 -29.61 -2.27
C GLY A 68 -1.39 -29.41 -2.58
N ARG A 69 -2.03 -28.42 -1.93
CA ARG A 69 -3.44 -28.09 -2.10
C ARG A 69 -3.59 -26.58 -2.20
N GLU A 70 -4.37 -26.17 -3.19
CA GLU A 70 -4.84 -24.80 -3.34
C GLU A 70 -5.82 -24.52 -2.19
N TRP A 71 -5.29 -23.91 -1.12
CA TRP A 71 -6.10 -23.51 0.02
C TRP A 71 -6.02 -21.99 0.10
N LEU A 72 -6.90 -21.32 -0.66
CA LEU A 72 -7.72 -20.16 -0.28
C LEU A 72 -8.26 -19.42 -1.50
N ASP A 73 -9.44 -18.81 -1.31
CA ASP A 73 -10.16 -17.95 -2.25
C ASP A 73 -9.29 -16.80 -2.79
N ASP A 74 -9.51 -16.44 -4.06
CA ASP A 74 -8.98 -15.27 -4.79
C ASP A 74 -9.28 -13.90 -4.13
N THR A 75 -9.88 -13.86 -2.93
CA THR A 75 -10.37 -12.65 -2.27
C THR A 75 -9.49 -12.14 -1.13
N VAL A 76 -8.34 -12.77 -0.88
CA VAL A 76 -7.39 -12.31 0.14
C VAL A 76 -6.44 -11.29 -0.48
N SER A 77 -6.57 -10.02 -0.06
CA SER A 77 -5.66 -8.94 -0.47
C SER A 77 -4.22 -9.32 -0.16
N TRP A 78 -3.40 -9.40 -1.20
CA TRP A 78 -2.02 -9.91 -1.12
C TRP A 78 -1.06 -8.93 -0.45
N TYR A 79 -1.45 -7.66 -0.35
CA TYR A 79 -0.61 -6.60 0.17
C TYR A 79 -1.33 -5.77 1.25
N ARG A 80 -0.54 -5.25 2.18
CA ARG A 80 -0.99 -4.29 3.20
C ARG A 80 -0.08 -3.08 3.20
N LEU A 81 -0.67 -1.89 3.22
CA LEU A 81 0.04 -0.64 3.47
C LEU A 81 0.02 -0.32 4.95
N LEU A 82 1.20 -0.04 5.50
CA LEU A 82 1.38 0.58 6.81
C LEU A 82 1.71 2.06 6.64
N THR A 83 0.99 2.93 7.35
CA THR A 83 1.28 4.38 7.43
C THR A 83 1.16 4.89 8.88
N PRO A 84 1.86 5.98 9.24
CA PRO A 84 1.66 6.67 10.51
C PRO A 84 0.17 6.97 10.73
N ILE A 85 -0.28 6.97 11.98
CA ILE A 85 -1.70 7.30 12.24
C ILE A 85 -2.05 8.75 11.87
N SER A 86 -1.06 9.64 11.89
CA SER A 86 -1.14 11.03 11.43
C SER A 86 -1.31 11.16 9.91
N ALA A 87 -1.02 10.11 9.14
CA ALA A 87 -1.27 10.11 7.71
C ALA A 87 -2.78 10.11 7.41
N PRO A 88 -3.22 10.81 6.34
CA PRO A 88 -4.60 10.74 5.88
C PRO A 88 -5.05 9.30 5.61
N VAL A 89 -6.34 9.03 5.83
CA VAL A 89 -6.91 7.70 5.53
C VAL A 89 -6.97 7.53 4.01
N PRO A 90 -6.26 6.56 3.42
CA PRO A 90 -6.41 6.24 2.01
C PRO A 90 -7.83 5.73 1.76
N VAL A 91 -8.40 6.05 0.60
CA VAL A 91 -9.73 5.58 0.22
C VAL A 91 -9.63 4.61 -0.95
N ARG A 92 -10.71 3.85 -1.17
CA ARG A 92 -10.80 2.92 -2.29
C ARG A 92 -10.40 3.60 -3.61
N TYR A 93 -9.59 2.91 -4.40
CA TYR A 93 -8.99 3.36 -5.67
C TYR A 93 -7.83 4.35 -5.56
N ASP A 94 -7.45 4.81 -4.37
CA ASP A 94 -6.15 5.47 -4.21
C ASP A 94 -5.05 4.49 -4.64
N ARG A 95 -4.03 5.02 -5.31
CA ARG A 95 -2.86 4.27 -5.78
C ARG A 95 -1.70 4.50 -4.84
N VAL A 96 -0.92 3.45 -4.61
CA VAL A 96 0.22 3.45 -3.70
C VAL A 96 1.46 3.02 -4.45
N GLU A 97 2.53 3.78 -4.28
CA GLU A 97 3.85 3.52 -4.86
C GLU A 97 4.92 3.67 -3.77
N VAL A 98 5.98 2.85 -3.83
CA VAL A 98 7.19 3.06 -3.03
C VAL A 98 8.14 3.95 -3.82
N VAL A 99 8.28 5.21 -3.42
CA VAL A 99 9.06 6.23 -4.15
C VAL A 99 10.52 6.32 -3.68
N ALA A 100 10.80 5.88 -2.46
CA ALA A 100 12.17 5.66 -1.99
C ALA A 100 12.22 4.47 -1.03
N ALA A 101 12.96 3.43 -1.40
CA ALA A 101 13.19 2.27 -0.54
C ALA A 101 14.46 2.46 0.29
N ALA A 102 14.43 2.11 1.58
CA ALA A 102 15.57 2.30 2.49
C ALA A 102 16.60 1.14 2.50
N GLY A 103 16.43 0.11 1.67
CA GLY A 103 17.35 -1.03 1.56
C GLY A 103 17.42 -1.61 0.13
N GLU A 104 17.99 -2.81 -0.05
CA GLU A 104 17.99 -3.56 -1.33
C GLU A 104 16.58 -4.09 -1.72
N HIS A 105 15.51 -3.39 -1.36
CA HIS A 105 14.12 -3.74 -1.66
C HIS A 105 13.74 -3.34 -3.09
N ALA A 106 14.61 -3.59 -4.07
CA ALA A 106 14.35 -3.36 -5.49
C ALA A 106 13.08 -4.08 -5.99
N ALA A 107 12.59 -5.07 -5.24
CA ALA A 107 11.37 -5.81 -5.52
C ALA A 107 10.07 -4.99 -5.35
N THR A 108 10.09 -3.80 -4.75
CA THR A 108 8.92 -2.89 -4.70
C THR A 108 8.98 -1.80 -5.78
N ALA A 109 10.13 -1.63 -6.45
CA ALA A 109 10.29 -0.60 -7.46
C ALA A 109 9.39 -0.84 -8.68
N ASN A 110 8.84 0.25 -9.24
CA ASN A 110 7.95 0.24 -10.42
C ASN A 110 6.66 -0.58 -10.26
N ARG A 111 6.26 -0.87 -9.01
CA ARG A 111 5.01 -1.56 -8.71
C ARG A 111 4.02 -0.55 -8.18
N VAL A 112 2.76 -0.74 -8.56
CA VAL A 112 1.65 0.10 -8.13
C VAL A 112 0.62 -0.80 -7.47
N TRP A 113 0.16 -0.37 -6.30
CA TRP A 113 -0.95 -1.02 -5.62
C TRP A 113 -2.17 -0.12 -5.61
N GLN A 114 -3.34 -0.71 -5.57
CA GLN A 114 -4.61 -0.03 -5.43
C GLN A 114 -5.22 -0.35 -4.07
N VAL A 115 -5.70 0.69 -3.39
CA VAL A 115 -6.45 0.57 -2.15
C VAL A 115 -7.81 -0.07 -2.42
N LEU A 116 -8.11 -1.16 -1.71
CA LEU A 116 -9.36 -1.91 -1.86
C LEU A 116 -10.49 -1.34 -1.02
N ASP A 117 -10.17 -0.94 0.20
CA ASP A 117 -11.11 -0.36 1.15
C ASP A 117 -10.38 0.69 2.00
N PRO A 118 -11.12 1.70 2.51
CA PRO A 118 -10.60 2.55 3.56
C PRO A 118 -10.00 1.71 4.69
N SER A 119 -8.91 2.19 5.28
CA SER A 119 -8.11 1.45 6.27
C SER A 119 -8.96 0.69 7.29
N GLU A 120 -8.48 -0.47 7.72
CA GLU A 120 -9.19 -1.31 8.69
C GLU A 120 -9.54 -0.49 9.93
N ALA A 121 -10.81 -0.55 10.34
CA ALA A 121 -11.27 0.09 11.57
C ALA A 121 -10.69 -0.67 12.77
N SER A 122 -9.56 -0.21 13.28
CA SER A 122 -8.89 -0.75 14.47
C SER A 122 -9.07 0.19 15.65
N THR A 123 -9.35 -0.37 16.83
CA THR A 123 -9.36 0.36 18.11
C THR A 123 -7.99 0.38 18.80
N VAL A 124 -6.99 -0.31 18.23
CA VAL A 124 -5.59 -0.25 18.64
C VAL A 124 -4.82 0.57 17.60
N GLU A 125 -4.46 1.78 17.99
CA GLU A 125 -3.98 2.83 17.11
C GLU A 125 -2.47 3.06 17.26
N ILE A 126 -1.67 2.12 16.76
CA ILE A 126 -0.19 2.25 16.69
C ILE A 126 0.25 2.56 15.25
N VAL A 127 -0.42 1.98 14.27
CA VAL A 127 -0.15 2.17 12.84
C VAL A 127 -1.45 1.99 12.06
N ARG A 128 -1.60 2.69 10.94
CA ARG A 128 -2.74 2.52 10.06
C ARG A 128 -2.45 1.39 9.07
N VAL A 129 -3.37 0.44 8.96
CA VAL A 129 -3.26 -0.73 8.06
C VAL A 129 -4.33 -0.62 6.98
N THR A 130 -3.92 -0.64 5.72
CA THR A 130 -4.83 -0.56 4.56
C THR A 130 -4.62 -1.76 3.65
N ARG A 131 -5.70 -2.37 3.17
CA ARG A 131 -5.63 -3.51 2.24
C ARG A 131 -5.37 -3.03 0.82
N LEU A 132 -4.48 -3.74 0.14
CA LEU A 132 -4.00 -3.42 -1.18
C LEU A 132 -4.10 -4.64 -2.10
N ASP A 133 -4.42 -4.39 -3.37
CA ASP A 133 -4.12 -5.30 -4.46
C ASP A 133 -3.08 -4.68 -5.39
N GLU A 134 -2.16 -5.49 -5.88
CA GLU A 134 -1.22 -5.05 -6.91
C GLU A 134 -1.92 -4.94 -8.25
N ILE A 135 -1.64 -3.86 -8.97
CA ILE A 135 -2.17 -3.61 -10.31
C ILE A 135 -1.02 -3.38 -11.28
N THR A 136 -1.26 -3.75 -12.54
CA THR A 136 -0.36 -3.33 -13.61
C THR A 136 -0.50 -1.81 -13.78
N PRO A 137 0.61 -1.05 -13.75
CA PRO A 137 0.58 0.37 -14.09
C PRO A 137 -0.03 0.56 -15.49
N PRO A 138 -0.87 1.58 -15.72
CA PRO A 138 -1.42 1.88 -17.04
C PRO A 138 -0.34 2.28 -18.06
#